data_AF-A0A2P8I9A5-F1
#
_entry.id   AF-A0A2P8I9A5-F1
#
_cell.length_a   1.000
_cell.length_b   1.000
_cell.length_c   1.000
_cell.angle_alpha   90.00
_cell.angle_beta   90.00
_cell.angle_gamma   90.00
#
_symmetry.space_group_name_H-M   'P 1'
#
loop_
_entity.id
_entity.type
_entity.pdbx_description
1 polymer ?
#
loop_
_entity_poly.entity_id
_entity_poly.type
_entity_poly.pdbx_seq_one_letter_code
_entity_poly.pdbx_strand_id
1 'polypeptide(L)'
;MLPMPTTMTQDPGWPSNSLLGRLRDNTRQELLNIGTVVRYTADREVIEQDAKDTHVLLLLDGVVKVQTTDETGDTALLAIRVAGDLVGEMAAL
;
A
#
# COMPACT_ATOMS: atom_id res chain seq x y z
N MET A 1 16.47 -34.87 -18.41
CA MET A 1 15.55 -33.72 -18.33
C MET A 1 15.09 -33.64 -16.88
N LEU A 2 15.72 -32.77 -16.08
CA LEU A 2 15.34 -32.56 -14.68
C LEU A 2 13.94 -31.91 -14.65
N PRO A 3 13.04 -32.30 -13.72
CA PRO A 3 11.79 -31.58 -13.56
C PRO A 3 12.09 -30.12 -13.20
N MET A 4 11.48 -29.20 -13.95
CA MET A 4 11.52 -27.77 -13.61
C MET A 4 10.94 -27.61 -12.20
N PRO A 5 11.53 -26.79 -11.31
CA PRO A 5 10.83 -26.40 -10.11
C PRO A 5 9.54 -25.71 -10.56
N THR A 6 8.39 -26.31 -10.26
CA THR A 6 7.15 -25.56 -10.20
C THR A 6 7.43 -24.44 -9.21
N THR A 7 7.59 -23.21 -9.70
CA THR A 7 7.59 -22.04 -8.84
C THR A 7 6.25 -22.06 -8.13
N MET A 8 6.21 -22.67 -6.95
CA MET A 8 5.24 -22.33 -5.94
C MET A 8 5.52 -20.85 -5.73
N THR A 9 4.73 -19.98 -6.37
CA THR A 9 4.63 -18.59 -5.95
C THR A 9 4.13 -18.69 -4.51
N GLN A 10 5.07 -18.77 -3.57
CA GLN A 10 4.82 -18.51 -2.16
C GLN A 10 4.05 -17.20 -2.19
N ASP A 11 2.79 -17.20 -1.73
CA ASP A 11 2.18 -15.94 -1.31
C ASP A 11 3.23 -15.33 -0.38
N PRO A 12 3.89 -14.21 -0.73
CA PRO A 12 4.71 -13.52 0.25
C PRO A 12 3.69 -13.02 1.26
N GLY A 13 3.39 -13.83 2.27
CA GLY A 13 2.25 -13.64 3.14
C GLY A 13 2.27 -12.21 3.64
N TRP A 14 1.16 -11.50 3.47
CA TRP A 14 1.05 -10.11 3.91
C TRP A 14 1.49 -10.00 5.37
N PRO A 15 2.29 -8.98 5.75
CA PRO A 15 2.70 -8.78 7.14
C PRO A 15 1.50 -8.87 8.08
N SER A 16 1.60 -9.62 9.17
CA SER A 16 0.45 -9.91 10.04
C SER A 16 -0.16 -8.66 10.69
N ASN A 17 0.58 -7.57 10.75
CA ASN A 17 0.14 -6.27 11.26
C ASN A 17 -0.43 -5.34 10.17
N SER A 18 -0.35 -5.69 8.89
CA SER A 18 -0.93 -4.91 7.80
C SER A 18 -2.44 -5.12 7.69
N LEU A 19 -3.13 -4.28 6.91
CA LEU A 19 -4.56 -4.48 6.68
C LEU A 19 -4.81 -5.85 6.04
N LEU A 20 -4.13 -6.17 4.93
CA LEU A 20 -4.36 -7.44 4.24
C LEU A 20 -3.99 -8.64 5.10
N GLY A 21 -2.93 -8.56 5.92
CA GLY A 21 -2.54 -9.63 6.83
C GLY A 21 -3.58 -9.94 7.91
N ARG A 22 -4.43 -8.98 8.26
CA ARG A 22 -5.51 -9.12 9.26
C ARG A 22 -6.84 -9.56 8.67
N LEU A 23 -7.02 -9.48 7.35
CA LEU A 23 -8.25 -9.90 6.68
C LEU A 23 -8.26 -11.41 6.46
N ARG A 24 -9.47 -11.99 6.53
CA ARG A 24 -9.73 -13.35 6.05
C ARG A 24 -9.52 -13.40 4.53
N ASP A 25 -9.10 -14.54 4.01
CA ASP A 25 -8.73 -14.69 2.61
C ASP A 25 -9.84 -14.26 1.64
N ASN A 26 -11.10 -14.64 1.89
CA ASN A 26 -12.21 -14.23 1.02
C ASN A 26 -12.39 -12.71 0.97
N THR A 27 -12.39 -12.04 2.13
CA THR A 27 -12.51 -10.58 2.22
C THR A 27 -11.30 -9.87 1.59
N ARG A 28 -10.10 -10.44 1.74
CA ARG A 28 -8.88 -9.94 1.10
C ARG A 28 -9.02 -9.99 -0.42
N GLN A 29 -9.48 -11.12 -0.98
CA GLN A 29 -9.70 -11.27 -2.41
C GLN A 29 -10.77 -10.33 -2.95
N GLU A 30 -11.88 -10.17 -2.23
CA GLU A 30 -12.93 -9.19 -2.56
C GLU A 30 -12.36 -7.76 -2.62
N LEU A 31 -11.60 -7.35 -1.61
CA LEU A 31 -10.97 -6.02 -1.56
C LEU A 31 -9.97 -5.80 -2.71
N LEU A 32 -9.18 -6.82 -3.05
CA LEU A 32 -8.24 -6.74 -4.19
C LEU A 32 -8.96 -6.59 -5.54
N ASN A 33 -10.15 -7.19 -5.67
CA ASN A 33 -10.90 -7.19 -6.93
C ASN A 33 -11.72 -5.92 -7.19
N ILE A 34 -11.96 -5.07 -6.19
CA ILE A 34 -12.71 -3.82 -6.38
C ILE A 34 -11.82 -2.64 -6.82
N GLY A 35 -10.50 -2.78 -6.74
CA GLY A 35 -9.53 -1.73 -7.06
C GLY A 35 -9.03 -1.75 -8.51
N THR A 36 -8.29 -0.71 -8.89
CA THR A 36 -7.50 -0.67 -10.14
C THR A 36 -6.02 -0.69 -9.80
N VAL A 37 -5.25 -1.57 -10.45
CA VAL A 37 -3.79 -1.63 -10.24
C VAL A 37 -3.11 -0.45 -10.94
N VAL A 38 -2.35 0.33 -10.17
CA VAL A 38 -1.51 1.43 -10.66
C VAL A 38 -0.07 1.19 -10.21
N ARG A 39 0.90 1.57 -11.04
CA ARG A 39 2.33 1.45 -10.74
C ARG A 39 2.94 2.84 -10.63
N TYR A 40 3.63 3.08 -9.53
CA TYR A 40 4.44 4.28 -9.32
C TYR A 40 5.91 3.91 -9.36
N THR A 41 6.74 4.79 -9.91
CA THR A 41 8.18 4.66 -9.78
C THR A 41 8.62 5.06 -8.38
N ALA A 42 9.82 4.64 -7.99
CA ALA A 42 10.44 5.14 -6.76
C ALA A 42 10.49 6.69 -6.75
N ASP A 43 10.49 7.25 -5.54
CA ASP A 43 10.53 8.69 -5.28
C ASP A 43 9.39 9.52 -5.88
N ARG A 44 8.34 8.86 -6.39
CA ARG A 44 7.13 9.55 -6.83
C ARG A 44 6.21 9.79 -5.64
N GLU A 45 5.74 11.03 -5.52
CA GLU A 45 4.66 11.36 -4.61
C GLU A 45 3.36 10.71 -5.09
N VAL A 46 2.78 9.89 -4.23
CA VAL A 46 1.58 9.09 -4.53
C VAL A 46 0.30 9.77 -4.03
N ILE A 47 0.39 10.54 -2.94
CA ILE A 47 -0.68 11.37 -2.37
C ILE A 47 -0.02 12.65 -1.83
N GLU A 48 -0.60 13.80 -2.16
CA GLU A 48 -0.13 15.11 -1.73
C GLU A 48 -0.93 15.59 -0.50
N GLN A 49 -0.25 16.24 0.45
CA GLN A 49 -0.91 16.85 1.60
C GLN A 49 -1.89 17.94 1.11
N ASP A 50 -3.07 18.01 1.73
CA ASP A 50 -4.13 18.98 1.38
C ASP A 50 -4.70 18.85 -0.06
N ALA A 51 -4.37 17.75 -0.75
CA ALA A 51 -4.97 17.42 -2.04
C ALA A 51 -6.50 17.25 -1.92
N LYS A 52 -7.21 17.67 -2.97
CA LYS A 52 -8.68 17.53 -3.06
C LYS A 52 -9.13 16.15 -3.55
N ASP A 53 -8.21 15.34 -4.06
CA ASP A 53 -8.51 14.00 -4.55
C ASP A 53 -8.70 13.04 -3.36
N THR A 54 -9.79 12.29 -3.36
CA THR A 54 -10.21 11.42 -2.24
C THR A 54 -9.96 9.94 -2.53
N HIS A 55 -8.85 9.61 -3.20
CA HIS A 55 -8.52 8.22 -3.51
C HIS A 55 -7.71 7.57 -2.40
N VAL A 56 -7.89 6.26 -2.24
CA VAL A 56 -7.14 5.43 -1.30
C VAL A 56 -6.25 4.49 -2.09
N LEU A 57 -5.01 4.31 -1.64
CA LEU A 57 -4.07 3.37 -2.21
C LEU A 57 -3.88 2.19 -1.28
N LEU A 58 -4.09 0.98 -1.81
CA LEU A 58 -3.68 -0.26 -1.19
C LEU A 58 -2.30 -0.66 -1.73
N LEU A 59 -1.30 -0.74 -0.86
CA LEU A 59 0.06 -1.08 -1.27
C LEU A 59 0.14 -2.59 -1.54
N LEU A 60 0.32 -2.97 -2.81
CA LEU A 60 0.50 -4.38 -3.17
C LEU A 60 1.96 -4.82 -3.06
N ASP A 61 2.89 -3.87 -3.16
CA ASP A 61 4.33 -4.07 -3.06
C ASP A 61 5.00 -2.73 -2.68
N GLY A 62 6.25 -2.80 -2.24
CA GLY A 62 7.08 -1.64 -1.91
C GLY A 62 6.80 -1.03 -0.54
N VAL A 63 7.35 0.17 -0.35
CA VAL A 63 7.31 0.92 0.91
C VAL A 63 7.02 2.38 0.61
N VAL A 64 6.09 2.98 1.36
CA VAL A 64 5.75 4.40 1.27
C VAL A 64 6.03 5.06 2.62
N LYS A 65 6.66 6.23 2.58
CA LYS A 65 6.72 7.12 3.74
C LYS A 65 5.54 8.08 3.72
N VAL A 66 4.94 8.30 4.87
CA VAL A 66 3.91 9.33 5.07
C VAL A 66 4.55 10.43 5.89
N GLN A 67 4.54 11.64 5.34
CA GLN A 67 5.14 12.81 5.98
C GLN A 67 4.17 13.99 5.87
N THR A 68 4.33 14.96 6.75
CA THR A 68 3.65 16.25 6.68
C THR A 68 4.67 17.37 6.67
N THR A 69 4.34 18.46 6.01
CA THR A 69 5.13 19.69 6.02
C THR A 69 4.33 20.78 6.70
N ASP A 70 4.95 21.48 7.66
CA ASP A 70 4.32 22.60 8.34
C ASP A 70 4.47 23.93 7.57
N GLU A 71 3.87 24.99 8.10
CA GLU A 71 3.87 26.33 7.52
C GLU A 71 5.27 26.98 7.42
N THR A 72 6.25 26.45 8.17
CA THR A 72 7.64 26.91 8.13
C THR A 72 8.50 26.14 7.12
N GLY A 73 7.95 25.07 6.55
CA GLY A 73 8.62 24.20 5.58
C GLY A 73 9.31 22.99 6.21
N ASP A 74 9.18 22.79 7.52
CA ASP A 74 9.77 21.65 8.21
C ASP A 74 8.93 20.39 7.96
N THR A 75 9.61 19.29 7.63
CA THR A 75 8.97 18.00 7.32
C THR A 75 9.08 17.02 8.49
N ALA A 76 7.96 16.43 8.90
CA ALA A 76 7.90 15.38 9.90
C ALA A 76 7.44 14.05 9.28
N LEU A 77 8.20 12.97 9.54
CA LEU A 77 7.80 11.60 9.18
C LEU A 77 6.73 11.11 10.16
N LEU A 78 5.52 10.86 9.66
CA LEU A 78 4.40 10.37 10.45
C LEU A 78 4.37 8.85 10.51
N ALA A 79 4.65 8.19 9.38
CA ALA A 79 4.64 6.74 9.33
C ALA A 79 5.41 6.15 8.13
N ILE A 80 5.70 4.86 8.23
CA ILE A 80 6.09 4.01 7.11
C ILE A 80 4.96 3.00 6.87
N ARG A 81 4.61 2.79 5.61
CA ARG A 81 3.58 1.88 5.13
C ARG A 81 4.21 0.88 4.19
N VAL A 82 3.84 -0.38 4.32
CA VAL A 82 4.42 -1.49 3.56
C VAL A 82 3.35 -2.23 2.77
N ALA A 83 3.77 -3.22 1.99
CA ALA A 83 2.87 -4.15 1.32
C ALA A 83 1.75 -4.65 2.27
N GLY A 84 0.50 -4.48 1.84
CA GLY A 84 -0.71 -4.84 2.56
C GLY A 84 -1.34 -3.71 3.38
N ASP A 85 -0.72 -2.53 3.45
CA ASP A 85 -1.28 -1.35 4.14
C ASP A 85 -2.08 -0.43 3.21
N LEU A 86 -2.96 0.39 3.79
CA LEU A 86 -3.63 1.50 3.11
C LEU A 86 -2.90 2.83 3.35
N VAL A 87 -3.06 3.74 2.39
CA VAL A 87 -2.66 5.15 2.46
C VAL A 87 -3.78 6.01 1.87
N GLY A 88 -4.06 7.16 2.49
CA GLY A 88 -5.10 8.10 2.03
C GLY A 88 -6.49 7.80 2.56
N GLU A 89 -6.63 6.82 3.45
CA GLU A 89 -7.91 6.42 4.05
C GLU A 89 -8.57 7.54 4.85
N MET A 90 -7.79 8.47 5.40
CA MET A 90 -8.29 9.65 6.13
C MET A 90 -8.85 10.73 5.20
N ALA A 91 -8.40 10.80 3.95
CA ALA A 91 -8.94 11.74 2.96
C ALA A 91 -10.23 11.21 2.30
N ALA A 92 -10.52 9.92 2.45
CA ALA A 92 -11.67 9.26 1.84
C ALA A 92 -12.89 9.14 2.77
N LEU A 93 -12.79 9.61 4.03
CA LEU A 93 -13.87 9.66 5.03
C LEU A 93 -14.48 11.07 5.10
#